data_AF-A0A4P7TUA2-F1
#
_entry.id   AF-A0A4P7TUA2-F1
#
_cell.length_a   1.000
_cell.length_b   1.000
_cell.length_c   1.000
_cell.angle_alpha   90.00
_cell.angle_beta   90.00
_cell.angle_gamma   90.00
#
_symmetry.space_group_name_H-M   'P 1'
#
loop_
_entity.id
_entity.type
_entity.pdbx_description
1 polymer ?
#
loop_
_entity_poly.entity_id
_entity_poly.type
_entity_poly.pdbx_seq_one_letter_code
_entity_poly.pdbx_strand_id
1 'polypeptide(L)'
;MGQQIPRVFKNKMLYDYVFKNEKSKNDFLKMAESWLPQSEPIVINNDDDALNAAAYFSVKKAKIKTVNDTDFKEYNKVYILGHGSPGSHQLGLGSELIDVQTIISRMKDCGILNVKDIRFTSCGSADKVAPKNFNNAPAESLSCILNSLPFFKEKESLLEQIKKHLENDESLSDGLKISGYHGYGVHYGQELFPYSHYRSTSIPADPEHTVKRSSQKKTFIINKELD
;
A
#
# COMPACT_ATOMS: atom_id res chain seq x y z
N MET A 1 7.69 -5.57 -0.88
CA MET A 1 8.15 -6.69 -0.03
C MET A 1 7.20 -7.05 1.10
N GLY A 2 6.70 -6.11 1.92
CA GLY A 2 5.88 -6.46 3.10
C GLY A 2 4.65 -7.36 2.86
N GLN A 3 4.02 -7.33 1.68
CA GLN A 3 2.91 -8.22 1.33
C GLN A 3 3.35 -9.65 0.95
N GLN A 4 4.63 -9.85 0.63
CA GLN A 4 5.18 -11.15 0.24
C GLN A 4 5.65 -11.97 1.44
N ILE A 5 6.17 -11.32 2.49
CA ILE A 5 6.75 -12.01 3.65
C ILE A 5 5.78 -13.05 4.25
N PRO A 6 4.50 -12.72 4.53
CA PRO A 6 3.56 -13.72 5.04
C PRO A 6 3.22 -14.83 4.03
N ARG A 7 3.44 -14.59 2.72
CA ARG A 7 3.23 -15.61 1.68
C ARG A 7 4.39 -16.58 1.62
N VAL A 8 5.62 -16.10 1.78
CA VAL A 8 6.81 -16.97 1.91
C VAL A 8 6.64 -17.91 3.09
N PHE A 9 6.36 -17.38 4.28
CA PHE A 9 6.15 -18.21 5.48
C PHE A 9 5.00 -19.21 5.36
N LYS A 10 3.99 -18.91 4.52
CA LYS A 10 2.84 -19.79 4.28
C LYS A 10 2.97 -20.64 3.02
N ASN A 11 4.14 -20.64 2.37
CA ASN A 11 4.40 -21.30 1.09
C ASN A 11 3.30 -21.03 0.03
N LYS A 12 2.85 -19.77 -0.06
CA LYS A 12 1.86 -19.33 -1.05
C LYS A 12 2.58 -18.73 -2.25
N MET A 13 2.01 -18.92 -3.45
CA MET A 13 2.49 -18.30 -4.70
C MET A 13 2.76 -16.80 -4.49
N LEU A 14 3.95 -16.30 -4.78
CA LEU A 14 4.27 -14.89 -4.57
C LEU A 14 3.48 -14.00 -5.54
N TYR A 15 3.24 -12.76 -5.15
CA TYR A 15 2.72 -11.77 -6.09
C TYR A 15 3.81 -11.37 -7.09
N ASP A 16 3.41 -10.96 -8.28
CA ASP A 16 4.34 -10.35 -9.23
C ASP A 16 4.71 -8.94 -8.75
N TYR A 17 5.97 -8.56 -8.91
CA TYR A 17 6.40 -7.17 -8.83
C TYR A 17 6.35 -6.55 -10.21
N VAL A 18 5.61 -5.46 -10.35
CA VAL A 18 5.47 -4.74 -11.62
C VAL A 18 5.98 -3.31 -11.43
N PHE A 19 6.98 -2.94 -12.22
CA PHE A 19 7.62 -1.63 -12.18
C PHE A 19 7.20 -0.77 -13.37
N LYS A 20 7.16 0.55 -13.17
CA LYS A 20 6.83 1.52 -14.23
C LYS A 20 7.73 1.39 -15.46
N ASN A 21 9.01 1.10 -15.26
CA ASN A 21 9.99 0.96 -16.34
C ASN A 21 11.21 0.16 -15.87
N GLU A 22 12.09 -0.18 -16.82
CA GLU A 22 13.35 -0.89 -16.58
C GLU A 22 14.26 -0.18 -15.57
N LYS A 23 14.32 1.16 -15.60
CA LYS A 23 15.13 1.92 -14.64
C LYS A 23 14.68 1.65 -13.20
N SER A 24 13.40 1.80 -12.90
CA SER A 24 12.87 1.55 -11.55
C SER A 24 13.01 0.08 -11.14
N LYS A 25 12.87 -0.85 -12.08
CA LYS A 25 13.11 -2.29 -11.84
C LYS A 25 14.56 -2.54 -11.42
N ASN A 26 15.51 -1.99 -12.16
CA ASN A 26 16.95 -2.17 -11.91
C ASN A 26 17.39 -1.44 -10.63
N ASP A 27 16.85 -0.25 -10.35
CA ASP A 27 17.08 0.46 -9.09
C ASP A 27 16.63 -0.40 -7.90
N PHE A 28 15.45 -1.03 -7.99
CA PHE A 28 14.97 -1.97 -6.97
C PHE A 28 15.85 -3.21 -6.82
N LEU A 29 16.29 -3.83 -7.93
CA LEU A 29 17.13 -5.02 -7.89
C LEU A 29 18.51 -4.71 -7.29
N LYS A 30 19.14 -3.62 -7.71
CA LYS A 30 20.43 -3.16 -7.16
C LYS A 30 20.31 -2.83 -5.68
N MET A 31 19.21 -2.19 -5.28
CA MET A 31 18.92 -1.99 -3.86
C MET A 31 18.77 -3.35 -3.18
N ALA A 32 17.90 -4.24 -3.66
CA ALA A 32 17.71 -5.59 -3.09
C ALA A 32 19.03 -6.34 -2.89
N GLU A 33 19.94 -6.30 -3.86
CA GLU A 33 21.26 -6.92 -3.79
C GLU A 33 22.15 -6.33 -2.68
N SER A 34 21.97 -5.07 -2.28
CA SER A 34 22.85 -4.44 -1.28
C SER A 34 22.53 -4.82 0.18
N TRP A 35 21.33 -5.34 0.47
CA TRP A 35 20.90 -5.67 1.84
C TRP A 35 20.31 -7.07 1.98
N LEU A 36 20.05 -7.80 0.88
CA LEU A 36 19.68 -9.20 0.96
C LEU A 36 20.91 -10.11 1.07
N PRO A 37 20.75 -11.29 1.69
CA PRO A 37 21.75 -12.36 1.62
C PRO A 37 22.14 -12.65 0.16
N GLN A 38 23.44 -12.82 -0.08
CA GLN A 38 23.96 -13.15 -1.43
C GLN A 38 23.76 -14.62 -1.81
N SER A 39 23.56 -15.48 -0.80
CA SER A 39 23.28 -16.90 -0.94
C SER A 39 21.94 -17.24 -0.31
N GLU A 40 21.36 -18.37 -0.73
CA GLU A 40 20.13 -18.87 -0.13
C GLU A 40 20.35 -19.16 1.36
N PRO A 41 19.57 -18.54 2.26
CA PRO A 41 19.71 -18.81 3.69
C PRO A 41 19.29 -20.24 4.00
N ILE A 42 20.25 -21.02 4.50
CA ILE A 42 20.11 -22.46 4.82
C ILE A 42 19.91 -22.73 6.32
N VAL A 43 20.17 -21.74 7.18
CA VAL A 43 20.01 -21.85 8.63
C VAL A 43 19.18 -20.67 9.13
N ILE A 44 18.21 -20.94 10.01
CA ILE A 44 17.36 -19.94 10.64
C ILE A 44 17.46 -20.16 12.15
N ASN A 45 18.16 -19.28 12.86
CA ASN A 45 18.37 -19.41 14.31
C ASN A 45 17.46 -18.50 15.14
N ASN A 46 16.94 -17.44 14.53
CA ASN A 46 16.11 -16.43 15.19
C ASN A 46 15.11 -15.80 14.20
N ASP A 47 14.26 -14.90 14.72
CA ASP A 47 13.22 -14.25 13.93
C ASP A 47 13.77 -13.28 12.86
N ASP A 48 14.93 -12.65 13.11
CA ASP A 48 15.58 -11.77 12.13
C ASP A 48 16.13 -12.58 10.94
N ASP A 49 16.75 -13.74 11.20
CA ASP A 49 17.16 -14.69 10.18
C ASP A 49 15.96 -15.15 9.35
N ALA A 50 14.84 -15.46 10.02
CA ALA A 50 13.61 -15.86 9.36
C ALA A 50 13.05 -14.74 8.47
N LEU A 51 13.08 -13.50 8.93
CA LEU A 51 12.63 -12.33 8.17
C LEU A 51 13.55 -12.04 6.97
N ASN A 52 14.86 -12.14 7.15
CA ASN A 52 15.86 -11.98 6.10
C ASN A 52 15.73 -13.08 5.04
N ALA A 53 15.50 -14.32 5.46
CA ALA A 53 15.21 -15.44 4.55
C ALA A 53 13.91 -15.21 3.78
N ALA A 54 12.85 -14.77 4.45
CA ALA A 54 11.61 -14.43 3.79
C ALA A 54 11.77 -13.28 2.79
N ALA A 55 12.57 -12.26 3.12
CA ALA A 55 12.88 -11.15 2.22
C ALA A 55 13.66 -11.65 0.98
N TYR A 56 14.70 -12.47 1.18
CA TYR A 56 15.47 -13.11 0.11
C TYR A 56 14.56 -13.86 -0.87
N PHE A 57 13.75 -14.79 -0.37
CA PHE A 57 12.84 -15.56 -1.20
C PHE A 57 11.77 -14.70 -1.86
N SER A 58 11.31 -13.65 -1.18
CA SER A 58 10.30 -12.74 -1.74
C SER A 58 10.77 -12.05 -3.02
N VAL A 59 12.09 -11.80 -3.16
CA VAL A 59 12.68 -11.16 -4.34
C VAL A 59 13.12 -12.21 -5.33
N LYS A 60 13.88 -13.22 -4.91
CA LYS A 60 14.48 -14.22 -5.82
C LYS A 60 13.46 -15.17 -6.46
N LYS A 61 12.32 -15.43 -5.81
CA LYS A 61 11.29 -16.34 -6.32
C LYS A 61 10.07 -15.63 -6.94
N ALA A 62 9.92 -14.32 -6.75
CA ALA A 62 8.81 -13.57 -7.36
C ALA A 62 9.12 -13.27 -8.83
N LYS A 63 8.10 -13.20 -9.68
CA LYS A 63 8.26 -12.64 -11.03
C LYS A 63 8.42 -11.13 -10.92
N ILE A 64 9.44 -10.59 -11.56
CA ILE A 64 9.76 -9.16 -11.58
C ILE A 64 9.64 -8.69 -13.02
N LYS A 65 8.66 -7.83 -13.28
CA LYS A 65 8.24 -7.39 -14.62
C LYS A 65 8.18 -5.88 -14.70
N THR A 66 8.08 -5.34 -15.91
CA THR A 66 7.62 -3.96 -16.11
C THR A 66 6.15 -3.93 -16.54
N VAL A 67 5.55 -2.74 -16.51
CA VAL A 67 4.18 -2.53 -17.04
C VAL A 67 4.06 -2.93 -18.51
N ASN A 68 5.14 -2.82 -19.31
CA ASN A 68 5.14 -3.21 -20.72
C ASN A 68 5.09 -4.74 -20.91
N ASP A 69 5.56 -5.50 -19.91
CA ASP A 69 5.59 -6.97 -19.94
C ASP A 69 4.38 -7.59 -19.21
N THR A 70 3.35 -6.78 -18.91
CA THR A 70 2.25 -7.18 -18.03
C THR A 70 0.91 -6.91 -18.70
N ASP A 71 0.16 -7.98 -19.01
CA ASP A 71 -1.27 -7.85 -19.28
C ASP A 71 -2.05 -7.83 -17.95
N PHE A 72 -2.50 -6.64 -17.55
CA PHE A 72 -3.26 -6.46 -16.32
C PHE A 72 -4.60 -7.19 -16.31
N LYS A 73 -5.14 -7.62 -17.46
CA LYS A 73 -6.39 -8.42 -17.52
C LYS A 73 -6.23 -9.81 -16.90
N GLU A 74 -5.01 -10.33 -16.82
CA GLU A 74 -4.71 -11.61 -16.17
C GLU A 74 -4.79 -11.53 -14.64
N TYR A 75 -4.87 -10.33 -14.08
CA TYR A 75 -4.83 -10.11 -12.64
C TYR A 75 -6.22 -9.80 -12.09
N ASN A 76 -6.61 -10.56 -11.07
CA ASN A 76 -7.83 -10.26 -10.30
C ASN A 76 -7.66 -9.06 -9.36
N LYS A 77 -6.41 -8.67 -9.05
CA LYS A 77 -6.10 -7.66 -8.05
C LYS A 77 -4.73 -7.05 -8.22
N VAL A 78 -4.62 -5.74 -8.02
CA VAL A 78 -3.36 -4.99 -7.98
C VAL A 78 -3.20 -4.27 -6.65
N TYR A 79 -1.97 -4.27 -6.12
CA TYR A 79 -1.59 -3.49 -4.96
C TYR A 79 -0.68 -2.35 -5.41
N ILE A 80 -1.12 -1.11 -5.25
CA ILE A 80 -0.33 0.08 -5.52
C ILE A 80 0.45 0.43 -4.25
N LEU A 81 1.77 0.45 -4.36
CA LEU A 81 2.67 0.83 -3.28
C LEU A 81 2.91 2.34 -3.30
N GLY A 82 3.05 2.93 -2.11
CA GLY A 82 3.37 4.35 -1.95
C GLY A 82 3.21 4.80 -0.51
N HIS A 83 3.66 6.02 -0.22
CA HIS A 83 3.45 6.70 1.04
C HIS A 83 2.21 7.60 0.93
N GLY A 84 1.28 7.46 1.86
CA GLY A 84 0.12 8.34 1.97
C GLY A 84 0.24 9.20 3.21
N SER A 85 -0.60 10.22 3.28
CA SER A 85 -0.77 11.05 4.46
C SER A 85 -2.27 11.34 4.64
N PRO A 86 -2.77 11.36 5.88
CA PRO A 86 -4.13 11.82 6.14
C PRO A 86 -4.41 13.18 5.52
N GLY A 87 -5.58 13.35 4.91
CA GLY A 87 -6.01 14.60 4.29
C GLY A 87 -5.22 15.05 3.05
N SER A 88 -4.19 14.30 2.66
CA SER A 88 -3.43 14.56 1.44
C SER A 88 -4.11 13.88 0.25
N HIS A 89 -4.13 14.59 -0.88
CA HIS A 89 -4.57 14.07 -2.17
C HIS A 89 -3.40 13.64 -3.04
N GLN A 90 -2.26 13.33 -2.40
CA GLN A 90 -1.04 12.94 -3.08
C GLN A 90 -0.53 11.58 -2.58
N LEU A 91 0.21 10.90 -3.44
CA LEU A 91 0.89 9.65 -3.14
C LEU A 91 2.40 9.84 -3.35
N GLY A 92 3.17 9.56 -2.30
CA GLY A 92 4.63 9.52 -2.37
C GLY A 92 5.11 8.22 -3.03
N LEU A 93 5.89 8.33 -4.10
CA LEU A 93 6.50 7.22 -4.83
C LEU A 93 8.01 7.45 -4.94
N GLY A 94 8.78 6.86 -4.03
CA GLY A 94 10.22 7.16 -3.92
C GLY A 94 10.41 8.65 -3.57
N SER A 95 11.09 9.39 -4.45
CA SER A 95 11.28 10.84 -4.31
C SER A 95 10.18 11.68 -4.97
N GLU A 96 9.24 11.08 -5.71
CA GLU A 96 8.14 11.80 -6.34
C GLU A 96 6.95 11.91 -5.38
N LEU A 97 6.27 13.07 -5.42
CA LEU A 97 4.96 13.25 -4.83
C LEU A 97 3.98 13.51 -5.97
N ILE A 98 3.05 12.56 -6.22
CA ILE A 98 2.12 12.63 -7.36
C ILE A 98 0.70 12.90 -6.89
N ASP A 99 -0.04 13.73 -7.64
CA ASP A 99 -1.44 14.05 -7.37
C ASP A 99 -2.42 13.03 -7.97
N VAL A 100 -3.71 13.20 -7.66
CA VAL A 100 -4.80 12.31 -8.10
C VAL A 100 -4.87 12.18 -9.62
N GLN A 101 -4.73 13.29 -10.35
CA GLN A 101 -4.80 13.27 -11.82
C GLN A 101 -3.65 12.46 -12.41
N THR A 102 -2.43 12.66 -11.89
CA THR A 102 -1.24 11.91 -12.28
C THR A 102 -1.37 10.43 -11.93
N ILE A 103 -1.94 10.09 -10.76
CA ILE A 103 -2.20 8.71 -10.36
C ILE A 103 -3.11 8.04 -11.39
N ILE A 104 -4.24 8.66 -11.72
CA ILE A 104 -5.25 8.08 -12.62
C ILE A 104 -4.73 7.98 -14.05
N SER A 105 -4.09 9.03 -14.57
CA SER A 105 -3.44 9.00 -15.88
C SER A 105 -2.45 7.85 -15.96
N ARG A 106 -1.54 7.71 -14.99
CA ARG A 106 -0.57 6.59 -14.97
C ARG A 106 -1.26 5.23 -14.90
N MET A 107 -2.34 5.09 -14.12
CA MET A 107 -3.10 3.84 -14.03
C MET A 107 -3.80 3.50 -15.36
N LYS A 108 -4.30 4.50 -16.08
CA LYS A 108 -4.92 4.33 -17.40
C LYS A 108 -3.88 3.94 -18.44
N ASP A 109 -2.78 4.69 -18.52
CA ASP A 109 -1.69 4.49 -19.48
C ASP A 109 -1.04 3.11 -19.33
N CYS A 110 -0.93 2.62 -18.08
CA CYS A 110 -0.37 1.29 -17.79
C CYS A 110 -1.40 0.16 -17.87
N GLY A 111 -2.68 0.43 -18.16
CA GLY A 111 -3.73 -0.59 -18.24
C GLY A 111 -4.16 -1.18 -16.88
N ILE A 112 -3.76 -0.59 -15.75
CA ILE A 112 -4.11 -1.05 -14.39
C ILE A 112 -5.62 -0.99 -14.15
N LEU A 113 -6.31 -0.04 -14.78
CA LEU A 113 -7.77 0.12 -14.67
C LEU A 113 -8.57 -1.05 -15.28
N ASN A 114 -7.91 -2.00 -15.97
CA ASN A 114 -8.54 -3.26 -16.40
C ASN A 114 -8.72 -4.28 -15.26
N VAL A 115 -8.16 -4.00 -14.07
CA VAL A 115 -8.23 -4.89 -12.90
C VAL A 115 -9.41 -4.52 -12.01
N LYS A 116 -10.21 -5.51 -11.61
CA LYS A 116 -11.43 -5.29 -10.81
C LYS A 116 -11.19 -4.90 -9.35
N ASP A 117 -10.02 -5.16 -8.77
CA ASP A 117 -9.69 -4.84 -7.37
C ASP A 117 -8.33 -4.15 -7.27
N ILE A 118 -8.33 -2.84 -7.06
CA ILE A 118 -7.15 -2.00 -6.93
C ILE A 118 -7.02 -1.55 -5.48
N ARG A 119 -5.85 -1.78 -4.88
CA ARG A 119 -5.61 -1.46 -3.46
C ARG A 119 -4.40 -0.58 -3.29
N PHE A 120 -4.62 0.67 -2.90
CA PHE A 120 -3.57 1.56 -2.41
C PHE A 120 -3.14 1.09 -1.03
N THR A 121 -1.88 0.67 -0.90
CA THR A 121 -1.36 0.13 0.37
C THR A 121 -0.76 1.19 1.29
N SER A 122 -0.76 2.45 0.85
CA SER A 122 -0.32 3.62 1.58
C SER A 122 -1.13 3.82 2.87
N CYS A 123 -0.41 3.99 3.98
CA CYS A 123 -1.02 4.43 5.25
C CYS A 123 -1.69 5.80 5.05
N GLY A 124 -2.84 6.02 5.67
CA GLY A 124 -3.53 7.31 5.62
C GLY A 124 -4.27 7.62 4.33
N SER A 125 -4.23 6.72 3.33
CA SER A 125 -4.91 6.93 2.04
C SER A 125 -6.43 7.00 2.14
N ALA A 126 -7.01 6.46 3.21
CA ALA A 126 -8.44 6.55 3.51
C ALA A 126 -8.77 7.62 4.59
N ASP A 127 -7.77 8.30 5.15
CA ASP A 127 -7.95 9.26 6.23
C ASP A 127 -8.19 10.67 5.69
N LYS A 128 -9.18 11.37 6.26
CA LYS A 128 -9.48 12.77 5.94
C LYS A 128 -8.65 13.76 6.74
N VAL A 129 -8.29 13.39 7.97
CA VAL A 129 -7.57 14.23 8.93
C VAL A 129 -6.57 13.39 9.71
N ALA A 130 -5.47 14.00 10.12
CA ALA A 130 -4.54 13.35 11.02
C ALA A 130 -5.10 13.31 12.46
N PRO A 131 -4.70 12.31 13.28
CA PRO A 131 -5.05 12.28 14.70
C PRO A 131 -4.58 13.55 15.41
N LYS A 132 -5.45 14.11 16.27
CA LYS A 132 -5.14 15.35 17.03
C LYS A 132 -4.08 15.17 18.12
N ASN A 133 -3.89 13.95 18.63
CA ASN A 133 -2.95 13.69 19.73
C ASN A 133 -2.01 12.54 19.38
N PHE A 134 -0.74 12.88 19.18
CA PHE A 134 0.38 11.95 19.24
C PHE A 134 1.29 12.41 20.36
N ASN A 135 0.95 12.13 21.63
CA ASN A 135 1.87 12.48 22.71
C ASN A 135 3.21 11.72 22.64
N ASN A 136 3.38 10.74 21.74
CA ASN A 136 4.58 9.90 21.64
C ASN A 136 5.01 9.50 20.19
N ALA A 137 4.66 10.23 19.13
CA ALA A 137 5.17 9.88 17.78
C ALA A 137 6.57 10.50 17.55
N PRO A 138 7.59 9.73 17.09
CA PRO A 138 8.88 10.29 16.73
C PRO A 138 8.73 11.27 15.56
N ALA A 139 9.36 12.43 15.71
CA ALA A 139 9.20 13.64 14.88
C ALA A 139 9.75 13.54 13.44
N GLU A 140 9.92 12.34 12.89
CA GLU A 140 10.62 12.11 11.60
C GLU A 140 9.70 11.93 10.39
N SER A 141 8.38 12.01 10.56
CA SER A 141 7.47 11.88 9.43
C SER A 141 7.07 13.26 8.89
N LEU A 142 7.34 13.51 7.60
CA LEU A 142 6.86 14.67 6.82
C LEU A 142 5.35 14.95 7.00
N SER A 143 4.56 13.95 7.41
CA SER A 143 3.15 14.14 7.72
C SER A 143 2.91 15.05 8.94
N CYS A 144 3.79 15.05 9.94
CA CYS A 144 3.66 15.95 11.10
C CYS A 144 3.81 17.43 10.72
N ILE A 145 4.63 17.74 9.72
CA ILE A 145 4.88 19.14 9.29
C ILE A 145 3.71 19.67 8.46
N LEU A 146 3.04 18.81 7.68
CA LEU A 146 1.87 19.22 6.88
C LEU A 146 0.60 19.38 7.73
N ASN A 147 0.49 18.63 8.84
CA ASN A 147 -0.67 18.66 9.74
C ASN A 147 -0.72 19.88 10.68
N SER A 148 0.35 20.67 10.79
CA SER A 148 0.38 21.89 11.62
C SER A 148 -0.19 23.13 10.92
N LEU A 149 -0.58 23.01 9.64
CA LEU A 149 -1.15 24.11 8.87
C LEU A 149 -2.68 24.16 9.06
N PRO A 150 -3.25 25.27 9.57
CA PRO A 150 -4.68 25.41 9.90
C PRO A 150 -5.63 25.43 8.69
N PHE A 151 -5.15 25.10 7.50
CA PHE A 151 -5.89 25.19 6.23
C PHE A 151 -6.51 23.85 5.77
N PHE A 152 -6.18 22.73 6.40
CA PHE A 152 -6.78 21.43 6.07
C PHE A 152 -8.12 21.24 6.81
N LYS A 153 -9.15 21.98 6.38
CA LYS A 153 -10.55 21.62 6.67
C LYS A 153 -10.83 20.21 6.14
N GLU A 154 -11.67 19.45 6.85
CA GLU A 154 -12.18 18.14 6.42
C GLU A 154 -12.71 18.21 4.97
N LYS A 155 -11.90 17.81 3.99
CA LYS A 155 -12.26 18.01 2.58
C LYS A 155 -12.40 16.73 1.76
N GLU A 156 -11.56 15.72 1.95
CA GLU A 156 -11.72 14.34 1.44
C GLU A 156 -10.39 13.60 1.60
N SER A 157 -10.44 12.27 1.66
CA SER A 157 -9.26 11.40 1.59
C SER A 157 -8.77 11.24 0.14
N LEU A 158 -7.51 10.82 -0.04
CA LEU A 158 -6.97 10.41 -1.35
C LEU A 158 -7.91 9.42 -2.05
N LEU A 159 -8.40 8.42 -1.31
CA LEU A 159 -9.29 7.40 -1.87
C LEU A 159 -10.63 7.97 -2.36
N GLU A 160 -11.21 8.93 -1.66
CA GLU A 160 -12.46 9.59 -2.07
C GLU A 160 -12.26 10.47 -3.30
N GLN A 161 -11.12 11.15 -3.42
CA GLN A 161 -10.80 11.93 -4.62
C GLN A 161 -10.58 11.04 -5.84
N ILE A 162 -9.90 9.91 -5.66
CA ILE A 162 -9.75 8.91 -6.73
C ILE A 162 -11.11 8.36 -7.15
N LYS A 163 -11.99 8.03 -6.18
CA LYS A 163 -13.37 7.60 -6.46
C LYS A 163 -14.08 8.58 -7.39
N LYS A 164 -14.13 9.86 -7.01
CA LYS A 164 -14.82 10.90 -7.78
C LYS A 164 -14.33 11.02 -9.22
N HIS A 165 -13.03 10.94 -9.44
CA HIS A 165 -12.49 11.02 -10.79
C HIS A 165 -12.84 9.78 -11.62
N LEU A 166 -12.81 8.59 -11.02
CA LEU A 166 -13.12 7.35 -11.72
C LEU A 166 -14.63 7.20 -11.98
N GLU A 167 -15.50 7.68 -11.11
CA GLU A 167 -16.97 7.67 -11.35
C GLU A 167 -17.37 8.46 -12.60
N ASN A 168 -16.60 9.48 -12.97
CA ASN A 168 -16.83 10.27 -14.17
C ASN A 168 -16.13 9.70 -15.43
N ASP A 169 -15.41 8.58 -15.33
CA ASP A 169 -14.74 7.96 -16.47
C ASP A 169 -15.62 6.87 -17.10
N GLU A 170 -16.33 7.23 -18.17
CA GLU A 170 -17.19 6.34 -18.95
C GLU A 170 -16.45 5.17 -19.60
N SER A 171 -15.11 5.17 -19.66
CA SER A 171 -14.35 4.05 -20.22
C SER A 171 -14.15 2.87 -19.25
N LEU A 172 -14.50 3.03 -17.97
CA LEU A 172 -14.28 2.00 -16.96
C LEU A 172 -15.29 0.86 -16.99
N SER A 173 -14.86 -0.33 -16.57
CA SER A 173 -15.76 -1.45 -16.34
C SER A 173 -16.59 -1.25 -15.07
N ASP A 174 -17.85 -1.67 -15.12
CA ASP A 174 -18.72 -1.70 -13.95
C ASP A 174 -18.15 -2.59 -12.81
N GLY A 175 -18.40 -2.19 -11.57
CA GLY A 175 -17.98 -2.93 -10.37
C GLY A 175 -16.49 -2.83 -10.01
N LEU A 176 -15.79 -1.79 -10.48
CA LEU A 176 -14.39 -1.53 -10.12
C LEU A 176 -14.27 -1.25 -8.61
N LYS A 177 -13.46 -2.05 -7.91
CA LYS A 177 -13.20 -1.88 -6.48
C LYS A 177 -11.91 -1.13 -6.27
N ILE A 178 -11.98 0.01 -5.60
CA ILE A 178 -10.79 0.74 -5.12
C ILE A 178 -10.74 0.69 -3.61
N SER A 179 -9.58 0.37 -3.05
CA SER A 179 -9.39 0.30 -1.60
C SER A 179 -8.19 1.13 -1.15
N GLY A 180 -8.35 1.79 -0.01
CA GLY A 180 -7.29 2.46 0.74
C GLY A 180 -7.25 1.94 2.17
N TYR A 181 -6.23 2.35 2.93
CA TYR A 181 -6.11 1.98 4.33
C TYR A 181 -6.07 3.23 5.20
N HIS A 182 -6.81 3.17 6.30
CA HIS A 182 -6.65 4.09 7.41
C HIS A 182 -5.24 3.92 7.97
N GLY A 183 -4.54 5.04 8.13
CA GLY A 183 -3.26 5.12 8.81
C GLY A 183 -3.48 5.49 10.27
N TYR A 184 -2.42 5.37 11.07
CA TYR A 184 -2.31 5.94 12.43
C TYR A 184 -3.61 6.00 13.27
N GLY A 185 -4.47 4.99 13.19
CA GLY A 185 -5.59 4.78 14.11
C GLY A 185 -6.64 5.87 14.10
N VAL A 186 -6.99 6.38 12.93
CA VAL A 186 -8.13 7.29 12.81
C VAL A 186 -9.43 6.47 12.91
N HIS A 187 -9.86 6.28 14.16
CA HIS A 187 -11.19 5.92 14.65
C HIS A 187 -11.93 4.80 13.90
N TYR A 188 -11.65 3.56 14.28
CA TYR A 188 -12.71 2.54 14.35
C TYR A 188 -13.17 2.45 15.81
N GLY A 189 -14.47 2.57 16.02
CA GLY A 189 -15.08 2.60 17.36
C GLY A 189 -14.76 1.36 18.19
N GLN A 190 -14.57 1.64 19.49
CA GLN A 190 -14.52 0.74 20.63
C GLN A 190 -13.28 -0.17 20.80
N GLU A 191 -12.46 0.29 21.77
CA GLU A 191 -11.73 -0.47 22.81
C GLU A 191 -10.38 -1.15 22.57
N LEU A 192 -9.84 -1.32 21.37
CA LEU A 192 -8.50 -1.94 21.24
C LEU A 192 -7.62 -1.26 20.20
N PHE A 193 -6.85 -0.25 20.64
CA PHE A 193 -5.68 0.24 19.91
C PHE A 193 -4.40 -0.29 20.57
N PRO A 194 -3.44 -0.84 19.81
CA PRO A 194 -2.12 -1.13 20.33
C PRO A 194 -1.38 0.17 20.68
N TYR A 195 -0.78 0.22 21.87
CA TYR A 195 -0.13 1.39 22.47
C TYR A 195 1.03 1.98 21.65
N SER A 196 1.64 1.21 20.73
CA SER A 196 2.86 1.62 20.03
C SER A 196 2.84 1.34 18.52
N HIS A 197 2.33 0.20 18.04
CA HIS A 197 2.38 -0.17 16.62
C HIS A 197 1.17 -1.01 16.14
N TYR A 198 0.71 -0.82 14.89
CA TYR A 198 -0.37 -1.63 14.25
C TYR A 198 0.02 -3.06 13.87
N ARG A 199 1.29 -3.42 14.08
CA ARG A 199 1.81 -4.76 13.84
C ARG A 199 2.14 -5.35 15.19
N SER A 200 1.87 -6.64 15.33
CA SER A 200 2.29 -7.35 16.52
C SER A 200 3.79 -7.19 16.71
N THR A 201 4.18 -6.85 17.93
CA THR A 201 5.58 -6.88 18.38
C THR A 201 5.98 -8.29 18.84
N SER A 202 5.03 -9.24 18.84
CA SER A 202 5.24 -10.64 19.19
C SER A 202 5.08 -11.56 17.98
N ILE A 203 5.82 -12.67 17.99
CA ILE A 203 5.67 -13.79 17.07
C ILE A 203 5.37 -15.05 17.91
N PRO A 204 4.23 -15.74 17.69
CA PRO A 204 3.17 -15.39 16.77
C PRO A 204 2.42 -14.12 17.21
N ALA A 205 1.80 -13.45 16.24
CA ALA A 205 1.11 -12.20 16.49
C ALA A 205 -0.02 -12.38 17.52
N ASP A 206 0.05 -11.64 18.63
CA ASP A 206 -1.00 -11.64 19.64
C ASP A 206 -2.30 -11.03 19.07
N PRO A 207 -3.37 -11.82 18.90
CA PRO A 207 -4.62 -11.34 18.33
C PRO A 207 -5.36 -10.34 19.22
N GLU A 208 -5.10 -10.30 20.54
CA GLU A 208 -5.70 -9.32 21.45
C GLU A 208 -5.07 -7.93 21.29
N HIS A 209 -3.82 -7.88 20.82
CA HIS A 209 -3.06 -6.65 20.64
C HIS A 209 -2.75 -6.31 19.19
N THR A 210 -3.28 -7.07 18.23
CA THR A 210 -3.03 -6.85 16.79
C THR A 210 -4.31 -6.58 16.02
N VAL A 211 -4.40 -5.38 15.44
CA VAL A 211 -5.50 -5.02 14.55
C VAL A 211 -5.28 -5.63 13.16
N LYS A 212 -6.24 -6.44 12.69
CA LYS A 212 -6.20 -7.01 11.34
C LYS A 212 -6.20 -5.88 10.29
N ARG A 213 -5.27 -5.93 9.34
CA ARG A 213 -5.22 -4.94 8.23
C ARG A 213 -6.54 -4.82 7.44
N SER A 214 -7.36 -5.88 7.43
CA SER A 214 -8.68 -5.85 6.80
C SER A 214 -9.69 -4.95 7.51
N SER A 215 -9.59 -4.74 8.83
CA SER A 215 -10.49 -3.83 9.56
C SER A 215 -10.14 -2.36 9.34
N GLN A 216 -8.91 -2.06 8.92
CA GLN A 216 -8.44 -0.71 8.59
C GLN A 216 -8.62 -0.35 7.12
N LYS A 217 -9.32 -1.18 6.35
CA LYS A 217 -9.46 -1.03 4.90
C LYS A 217 -10.79 -0.36 4.57
N LYS A 218 -10.75 0.76 3.86
CA LYS A 218 -11.92 1.35 3.21
C LYS A 218 -11.97 0.90 1.75
N THR A 219 -13.13 0.46 1.26
CA THR A 219 -13.34 0.08 -0.13
C THR A 219 -14.53 0.83 -0.71
N PHE A 220 -14.36 1.37 -1.90
CA PHE A 220 -15.47 1.83 -2.74
C PHE A 220 -15.65 0.88 -3.92
N ILE A 221 -16.90 0.71 -4.33
CA ILE A 221 -17.27 0.03 -5.57
C ILE A 221 -17.79 1.13 -6.49
N ILE A 222 -17.14 1.29 -7.63
CA ILE A 222 -17.56 2.21 -8.68
C ILE A 222 -18.52 1.42 -9.56
N ASN A 223 -19.80 1.76 -9.46
CA ASN A 223 -20.84 1.22 -10.32
C ASN A 223 -21.23 2.29 -11.34
N LYS A 224 -21.54 1.88 -12.56
CA LYS A 224 -22.22 2.75 -13.51
C LYS A 224 -23.71 2.71 -13.20
N GLU A 225 -24.33 3.89 -13.12
CA GLU A 225 -25.79 3.94 -13.18
C GLU A 225 -26.19 3.44 -14.57
N LEU A 226 -27.02 2.39 -14.60
CA LEU A 226 -27.66 1.94 -15.83
C LEU A 226 -28.84 2.89 -16.04
N ASP A 227 -28.74 3.75 -17.05
CA ASP A 227 -29.89 4.50 -17.59
C ASP A 227 -30.95 3.53 -18.16
#